data_AF-A0A816GY02-F1
#
_entry.id   AF-A0A816GY02-F1
#
_cell.length_a   1.000
_cell.length_b   1.000
_cell.length_c   1.000
_cell.angle_alpha   90.00
_cell.angle_beta   90.00
_cell.angle_gamma   90.00
#
_symmetry.space_group_name_H-M   'P 1'
#
loop_
_entity.id
_entity.type
_entity.pdbx_description
1 polymer ?
#
loop_
_entity_poly.entity_id
_entity_poly.type
_entity_poly.pdbx_seq_one_letter_code
_entity_poly.pdbx_strand_id
1 'polypeptide(L)' 'DIGYLNSAELYDPSTSTWTTTSNMNNARGGHTASILSNGKVLVAGGVDNTTFLNSAELY' A
#
# COMPACT_ATOMS: atom_id res chain seq x y z
N ASP A 1 -8.43 -16.90 9.24
CA ASP A 1 -8.28 -15.43 9.23
C ASP A 1 -7.47 -14.99 8.03
N ILE A 2 -8.03 -14.09 7.22
CA ILE A 2 -7.27 -13.37 6.21
C ILE A 2 -6.76 -12.12 6.93
N GLY A 3 -5.51 -12.14 7.40
CA GLY A 3 -4.90 -10.97 8.02
C GLY A 3 -4.42 -9.98 6.96
N TYR A 4 -4.93 -8.76 6.97
CA TYR A 4 -4.41 -7.68 6.13
C TYR A 4 -3.09 -7.16 6.69
N LEU A 5 -2.15 -6.84 5.79
CA LEU A 5 -0.85 -6.26 6.15
C LEU A 5 -0.86 -4.76 5.92
N ASN A 6 -0.09 -4.04 6.74
CA ASN A 6 0.25 -2.64 6.49
C ASN A 6 1.71 -2.45 6.02
N SER A 7 2.50 -3.53 5.94
CA SER A 7 3.85 -3.47 5.38
C SER A 7 3.80 -3.11 3.90
N ALA A 8 4.74 -2.28 3.46
CA ALA A 8 4.95 -1.96 2.06
C ALA A 8 6.41 -2.21 1.68
N GLU A 9 6.64 -2.57 0.42
CA GLU A 9 7.95 -2.88 -0.12
C GLU A 9 8.13 -2.21 -1.49
N LEU A 10 9.36 -1.79 -1.78
CA LEU A 10 9.76 -1.27 -3.08
C LEU A 10 10.60 -2.32 -3.81
N TYR A 11 10.20 -2.62 -5.05
CA TYR A 11 10.99 -3.47 -5.94
C TYR A 11 11.97 -2.62 -6.75
N ASP A 12 13.25 -2.99 -6.72
CA ASP A 12 14.28 -2.45 -7.60
C ASP A 12 14.63 -3.47 -8.69
N PRO A 13 14.21 -3.24 -9.96
CA PRO A 13 14.51 -4.14 -11.07
C PRO A 13 16.00 -4.27 -11.39
N SER A 14 16.84 -3.28 -11.05
CA SER A 14 18.27 -3.29 -11.37
C SER A 14 19.04 -4.31 -10.53
N THR A 15 18.59 -4.52 -9.29
CA THR A 15 19.16 -5.48 -8.35
C THR A 15 18.29 -6.71 -8.16
N SER A 16 17.06 -6.71 -8.72
CA SER A 16 16.04 -7.74 -8.50
C SER A 16 15.74 -7.99 -7.01
N THR A 17 15.73 -6.93 -6.21
CA THR A 17 15.50 -7.02 -4.76
C THR A 17 14.24 -6.27 -4.34
N TRP A 18 13.65 -6.73 -3.24
CA TRP A 18 12.59 -6.04 -2.52
C TRP A 18 13.19 -5.42 -1.26
N THR A 19 12.86 -4.15 -1.01
CA THR A 19 13.27 -3.44 0.21
C THR A 19 12.04 -2.93 0.94
N THR A 20 11.94 -3.18 2.25
CA THR A 20 10.87 -2.63 3.08
C THR A 20 10.91 -1.11 3.07
N THR A 21 9.74 -0.49 2.92
CA THR A 21 9.57 0.97 3.03
C THR A 21 8.68 1.31 4.24
N SER A 22 8.27 2.57 4.36
CA SER A 22 7.32 3.00 5.39
C SER A 22 6.04 2.17 5.32
N ASN A 23 5.49 1.80 6.47
CA ASN A 23 4.22 1.08 6.53
C ASN A 23 3.04 2.00 6.17
N MET A 24 1.96 1.41 5.69
CA MET A 24 0.66 2.07 5.56
C MET A 24 0.13 2.43 6.96
N ASN A 25 -0.63 3.52 7.00
CA ASN A 25 -1.30 3.94 8.24
C ASN A 25 -2.33 2.91 8.72
N ASN A 26 -2.99 2.22 7.78
CA ASN A 26 -3.91 1.12 8.06
C ASN A 26 -3.51 -0.10 7.24
N ALA A 27 -3.71 -1.30 7.78
CA ALA A 27 -3.62 -2.51 6.96
C ALA A 27 -4.73 -2.50 5.91
N ARG A 28 -4.45 -2.88 4.67
CA ARG A 28 -5.44 -2.83 3.58
C ARG A 28 -5.31 -4.01 2.64
N GLY A 29 -6.44 -4.63 2.27
CA GLY A 29 -6.54 -5.52 1.11
C GLY A 29 -7.62 -5.04 0.15
N GLY A 30 -7.50 -5.42 -1.14
CA GLY A 30 -8.44 -4.99 -2.18
C GLY A 30 -8.44 -3.48 -2.45
N HIS A 31 -7.40 -2.76 -2.03
CA HIS A 31 -7.21 -1.35 -2.34
C HIS A 31 -6.74 -1.15 -3.78
N THR A 32 -6.79 0.09 -4.28
CA THR A 32 -6.15 0.46 -5.54
C THR A 32 -4.88 1.27 -5.27
N ALA A 33 -3.89 1.14 -6.15
CA ALA A 33 -2.67 1.94 -6.14
C ALA A 33 -2.49 2.59 -7.52
N SER A 34 -2.32 3.91 -7.57
CA SER A 34 -2.17 4.67 -8.81
C SER A 34 -0.99 5.62 -8.74
N ILE A 35 -0.15 5.63 -9.76
CA ILE A 35 0.98 6.55 -9.88
C ILE A 35 0.44 7.93 -10.30
N LEU A 36 0.87 8.96 -9.59
CA LEU A 36 0.57 10.35 -9.90
C LEU A 36 1.67 10.97 -10.77
N SER A 37 1.37 12.12 -11.39
CA SER A 37 2.31 12.82 -12.29
C SER A 37 3.60 13.28 -11.61
N ASN A 38 3.61 13.41 -10.29
CA ASN A 38 4.78 13.76 -9.49
C ASN A 38 5.59 12.53 -9.01
N GLY A 39 5.25 11.33 -9.49
CA GLY A 39 5.92 10.07 -9.15
C GLY A 39 5.48 9.44 -7.82
N LYS A 40 4.58 10.07 -7.07
CA LYS A 40 3.99 9.49 -5.86
C LYS A 40 2.96 8.42 -6.18
N VAL A 41 2.71 7.52 -5.24
CA VAL A 41 1.65 6.51 -5.36
C VAL A 41 0.50 6.85 -4.43
N LEU A 42 -0.69 7.06 -4.99
CA LEU A 42 -1.93 7.17 -4.24
C LEU A 42 -2.49 5.78 -3.99
N VAL A 43 -2.60 5.41 -2.73
CA VAL A 43 -3.28 4.19 -2.28
C VAL A 43 -4.63 4.57 -1.72
N ALA A 44 -5.72 4.03 -2.29
CA ALA A 44 -7.08 4.43 -1.94
C ALA A 44 -7.98 3.23 -1.59
N GLY A 45 -8.78 3.41 -0.54
CA GLY A 45 -9.81 2.46 -0.14
C GLY A 45 -9.25 1.14 0.42
N GLY A 46 -9.93 0.05 0.10
CA GLY A 46 -9.66 -1.30 0.59
C GLY A 46 -10.48 -1.66 1.84
N VAL A 47 -10.15 -2.80 2.41
CA VAL A 47 -10.76 -3.35 3.63
C VAL A 47 -9.66 -3.82 4.58
N ASP A 48 -9.88 -3.67 5.87
CA ASP A 48 -9.05 -4.24 6.92
C ASP A 48 -9.82 -5.35 7.68
N ASN A 49 -9.31 -5.82 8.82
CA ASN A 49 -9.96 -6.88 9.58
C ASN A 49 -11.31 -6.46 10.21
N THR A 50 -11.68 -5.19 10.11
CA THR A 50 -12.80 -4.59 10.85
C THR A 50 -13.80 -3.86 9.94
N THR A 51 -13.35 -3.20 8.87
CA THR A 51 -14.19 -2.32 8.04
C THR A 51 -13.64 -2.07 6.64
N PHE A 52 -14.51 -1.55 5.76
CA PHE A 52 -14.08 -0.83 4.57
C PHE A 52 -13.43 0.49 4.97
N LEU A 53 -12.32 0.81 4.31
CA LEU A 53 -11.56 2.02 4.58
C LEU A 53 -12.04 3.16 3.70
N ASN A 54 -12.57 4.21 4.32
CA ASN A 54 -12.83 5.49 3.65
C ASN A 54 -11.65 6.45 3.84
N SER A 55 -10.46 5.99 3.46
CA SER A 55 -9.23 6.77 3.55
C SER A 55 -8.32 6.47 2.37
N ALA A 56 -7.42 7.41 2.09
CA ALA A 56 -6.35 7.25 1.13
C ALA A 56 -5.05 7.77 1.75
N GLU A 57 -3.92 7.27 1.25
CA GLU A 57 -2.60 7.72 1.65
C GLU A 57 -1.66 7.83 0.45
N LEU A 58 -0.63 8.66 0.59
CA LEU A 58 0.38 8.89 -0.44
C LEU A 58 1.70 8.28 0.01
N TYR A 59 2.32 7.55 -0.91
CA TYR A 59 3.71 7.14 -0.88
C TYR A 59 4.54 8.07 -1.76
#